data_AF-A0A838H0Z9-F1
#
_entry.id   AF-A0A838H0Z9-F1
#
_cell.length_a   1.000
_cell.length_b   1.000
_cell.length_c   1.000
_cell.angle_alpha   90.00
_cell.angle_beta   90.00
_cell.angle_gamma   90.00
#
_symmetry.space_group_name_H-M   'P 1'
#
loop_
_entity.id
_entity.type
_entity.pdbx_description
1 polymer ?
#
loop_
_entity_poly.entity_id
_entity_poly.type
_entity_poly.pdbx_seq_one_letter_code
_entity_poly.pdbx_strand_id
1 'polypeptide(L)'
;MGEFFGTLDDVARALWAFGRGWAGVAISLGSVALIAGFALAAKALRGSQGWLSSIFGIMAATVAAWWVFGILPSAWVYFADGQRDLMEGTVIPGAVGEVSSNFYQVFRDVVVMAETTVAMAAFAAVALAIQKRYPRALAEGEESRPQSGGYK
;
A
#
# COMPACT_ATOMS: atom_id res chain seq x y z
N MET A 1 6.12 -13.55 26.81
CA MET A 1 6.94 -13.93 25.64
C MET A 1 6.58 -15.33 25.13
N GLY A 2 6.58 -16.38 25.96
CA GLY A 2 6.23 -17.74 25.51
C GLY A 2 4.81 -17.88 24.94
N GLU A 3 3.80 -17.24 25.55
CA GLU A 3 2.41 -17.27 25.07
C GLU A 3 2.24 -16.56 23.71
N PHE A 4 2.90 -15.40 23.51
CA PHE A 4 2.87 -14.67 22.24
C PHE A 4 3.32 -15.54 21.06
N PHE A 5 4.47 -16.21 21.19
CA PHE A 5 4.98 -17.10 20.15
C PHE A 5 4.15 -18.37 20.00
N GLY A 6 3.51 -18.84 21.08
CA GLY A 6 2.58 -19.97 21.05
C GLY A 6 1.30 -19.69 20.26
N THR A 7 0.80 -18.46 20.30
CA THR A 7 -0.43 -18.05 19.60
C THR A 7 -0.22 -17.62 18.14
N LEU A 8 1.03 -17.51 17.68
CA LEU A 8 1.32 -17.08 16.31
C LEU A 8 0.78 -18.05 15.24
N ASP A 9 0.77 -19.36 15.52
CA ASP A 9 0.22 -20.35 14.58
C ASP A 9 -1.30 -20.19 14.45
N ASP A 10 -2.00 -19.99 15.57
CA ASP A 10 -3.45 -19.75 15.55
C ASP A 10 -3.81 -18.44 14.83
N VAL A 11 -3.03 -17.38 15.06
CA VAL A 11 -3.17 -16.10 14.34
C VAL A 11 -2.90 -16.29 12.84
N ALA A 12 -1.88 -17.05 12.46
CA ALA A 12 -1.56 -17.32 11.05
C ALA A 12 -2.66 -18.14 10.36
N ARG A 13 -3.22 -19.14 11.03
CA ARG A 13 -4.36 -19.92 10.52
C ARG A 13 -5.61 -19.08 10.39
N ALA A 14 -5.89 -18.23 11.39
CA ALA A 14 -7.00 -17.28 11.34
C ALA A 14 -6.83 -16.30 10.17
N LEU A 15 -5.63 -15.79 9.96
CA LEU A 15 -5.31 -14.90 8.82
C LEU A 15 -5.48 -15.63 7.48
N TRP A 16 -5.04 -16.88 7.38
CA TRP A 16 -5.21 -17.71 6.19
C TRP A 16 -6.69 -17.95 5.87
N ALA A 17 -7.50 -18.27 6.88
CA ALA A 17 -8.95 -18.45 6.74
C ALA A 17 -9.65 -17.13 6.35
N PHE A 18 -9.29 -16.02 7.01
CA PHE A 18 -9.78 -14.68 6.69
C PHE A 18 -9.48 -14.28 5.25
N GLY A 19 -8.26 -14.56 4.79
CA GLY A 19 -7.82 -14.36 3.41
C GLY A 19 -8.47 -15.31 2.39
N ARG A 20 -9.44 -16.15 2.78
CA ARG A 20 -10.05 -17.18 1.91
C ARG A 20 -9.03 -18.15 1.32
N GLY A 21 -7.93 -18.39 2.04
CA GLY A 21 -6.81 -19.23 1.64
C GLY A 21 -6.28 -18.92 0.24
N TRP A 22 -6.24 -19.95 -0.62
CA TRP A 22 -5.68 -19.83 -1.98
C TRP A 22 -6.42 -18.85 -2.89
N ALA A 23 -7.71 -18.61 -2.66
CA ALA A 23 -8.46 -17.65 -3.46
C ALA A 23 -7.95 -16.22 -3.24
N GLY A 24 -7.70 -15.84 -1.97
CA GLY A 24 -7.11 -14.53 -1.66
C GLY A 24 -5.71 -14.39 -2.24
N VAL A 25 -4.87 -15.44 -2.13
CA VAL A 25 -3.53 -15.44 -2.73
C VAL A 25 -3.60 -15.23 -4.24
N ALA A 26 -4.51 -15.92 -4.94
CA ALA A 26 -4.70 -15.74 -6.37
C ALA A 26 -5.13 -14.31 -6.73
N ILE A 27 -6.04 -13.71 -5.96
CA ILE A 27 -6.49 -12.32 -6.17
C ILE A 27 -5.34 -11.32 -5.94
N SER A 28 -4.56 -11.51 -4.88
CA SER A 28 -3.39 -10.68 -4.59
C SER A 28 -2.33 -10.79 -5.69
N LEU A 29 -1.99 -12.02 -6.11
CA LEU A 29 -1.04 -12.24 -7.21
C LEU A 29 -1.55 -11.67 -8.54
N GLY A 30 -2.84 -11.85 -8.84
CA GLY A 30 -3.48 -11.28 -10.02
C GLY A 30 -3.43 -9.75 -10.01
N SER A 31 -3.62 -9.12 -8.84
CA SER A 31 -3.52 -7.67 -8.68
C SER A 31 -2.08 -7.17 -8.87
N VAL A 32 -1.09 -7.88 -8.32
CA VAL A 32 0.34 -7.57 -8.53
C VAL A 32 0.69 -7.69 -10.01
N ALA A 33 0.23 -8.76 -10.67
CA ALA A 33 0.42 -8.95 -12.11
C ALA A 33 -0.23 -7.85 -12.93
N LEU A 34 -1.41 -7.38 -12.54
CA LEU A 34 -2.11 -6.27 -13.20
C LEU A 34 -1.34 -4.95 -13.06
N ILE A 35 -0.88 -4.61 -11.85
CA ILE A 35 -0.04 -3.42 -11.60
C ILE A 35 1.24 -3.50 -12.44
N ALA A 36 1.92 -4.64 -12.41
CA ALA A 36 3.15 -4.86 -13.20
C ALA A 36 2.88 -4.76 -14.70
N GLY A 37 1.79 -5.34 -15.19
CA GLY A 37 1.37 -5.28 -16.59
C GLY A 37 1.15 -3.83 -17.05
N PHE A 38 0.43 -3.03 -16.28
CA PHE A 38 0.24 -1.61 -16.59
C PHE A 38 1.54 -0.81 -16.51
N ALA A 39 2.40 -1.07 -15.52
CA ALA A 39 3.71 -0.40 -15.42
C ALA A 39 4.63 -0.74 -16.61
N LEU A 40 4.63 -2.00 -17.06
CA LEU A 40 5.38 -2.44 -18.23
C LEU A 40 4.82 -1.84 -19.53
N ALA A 41 3.50 -1.80 -19.69
CA ALA A 41 2.83 -1.14 -20.82
C ALA A 41 3.18 0.35 -20.88
N ALA A 42 3.15 1.04 -19.72
CA ALA A 42 3.57 2.43 -19.62
C ALA A 42 5.01 2.62 -20.08
N LYS A 43 5.94 1.78 -19.59
CA LYS A 43 7.34 1.83 -19.99
C LYS A 43 7.54 1.58 -21.48
N ALA A 44 6.82 0.62 -22.07
CA ALA A 44 6.95 0.24 -23.48
C ALA A 44 6.41 1.34 -24.43
N LEU A 45 5.28 1.96 -24.08
CA LEU A 45 4.62 2.97 -24.91
C LEU A 45 5.21 4.37 -24.77
N ARG A 46 6.10 4.57 -23.79
CA ARG A 46 6.70 5.87 -23.49
C ARG A 46 7.36 6.56 -24.68
N GLY A 47 8.03 5.80 -25.55
CA GLY A 47 8.79 6.34 -26.67
C GLY A 47 7.98 6.65 -27.92
N SER A 48 6.76 6.13 -28.03
CA SER A 48 5.93 6.24 -29.25
C SER A 48 4.59 6.92 -29.02
N GLN A 49 3.99 6.76 -27.83
CA GLN A 49 2.68 7.31 -27.48
C GLN A 49 2.68 7.74 -26.00
N GLY A 50 3.22 8.93 -25.74
CA GLY A 50 3.39 9.47 -24.38
C GLY A 50 2.08 9.59 -23.58
N TRP A 51 0.96 9.86 -24.25
CA TRP A 51 -0.37 9.92 -23.63
C TRP A 51 -0.84 8.53 -23.15
N LEU A 52 -0.68 7.47 -23.95
CA LEU A 52 -0.99 6.10 -23.52
C LEU A 52 -0.08 5.66 -22.38
N SER A 53 1.21 5.97 -22.46
CA SER A 53 2.16 5.69 -21.38
C SER A 53 1.69 6.30 -20.05
N SER A 54 1.18 7.54 -20.10
CA SER A 54 0.67 8.23 -18.91
C SER A 54 -0.60 7.57 -18.38
N ILE A 55 -1.54 7.17 -19.25
CA ILE A 55 -2.76 6.45 -18.84
C ILE A 55 -2.41 5.15 -18.13
N PHE A 56 -1.58 4.29 -18.72
CA PHE A 56 -1.19 3.03 -18.10
C PHE A 56 -0.39 3.23 -16.81
N GLY A 57 0.45 4.27 -16.75
CA GLY A 57 1.15 4.64 -15.52
C GLY A 57 0.20 5.03 -14.39
N ILE A 58 -0.82 5.84 -14.69
CA ILE A 58 -1.87 6.22 -13.73
C ILE A 58 -2.70 5.00 -13.32
N MET A 59 -3.08 4.12 -14.26
CA MET A 59 -3.82 2.90 -13.93
C MET A 59 -3.02 2.01 -12.96
N ALA A 60 -1.72 1.81 -13.21
CA ALA A 60 -0.85 1.07 -12.30
C ALA A 60 -0.81 1.72 -10.91
N ALA A 61 -0.61 3.04 -10.85
CA ALA A 61 -0.54 3.80 -9.61
C ALA A 61 -1.87 3.75 -8.83
N THR A 62 -3.00 3.88 -9.52
CA THR A 62 -4.34 3.83 -8.91
C THR A 62 -4.63 2.45 -8.32
N VAL A 63 -4.34 1.36 -9.03
CA VAL A 63 -4.55 0.00 -8.50
C VAL A 63 -3.64 -0.25 -7.30
N ALA A 64 -2.38 0.19 -7.36
CA ALA A 64 -1.46 0.08 -6.22
C ALA A 64 -1.95 0.91 -5.02
N ALA A 65 -2.39 2.15 -5.24
CA ALA A 65 -2.91 3.02 -4.20
C ALA A 65 -4.19 2.46 -3.58
N TRP A 66 -5.08 1.88 -4.40
CA TRP A 66 -6.28 1.21 -3.92
C TRP A 66 -5.98 0.05 -2.95
N TRP A 67 -4.95 -0.75 -3.26
CA TRP A 67 -4.52 -1.81 -2.36
C TRP A 67 -3.97 -1.26 -1.06
N VAL A 68 -3.06 -0.30 -1.15
CA VAL A 68 -2.28 0.17 0.01
C VAL A 68 -3.10 1.06 0.95
N PHE A 69 -4.00 1.89 0.42
CA PHE A 69 -4.81 2.81 1.22
C PHE A 69 -6.25 2.33 1.46
N GLY A 70 -6.73 1.38 0.67
CA GLY A 70 -8.09 0.86 0.79
C GLY A 70 -8.11 -0.56 1.34
N ILE A 71 -7.61 -1.52 0.55
CA ILE A 71 -7.77 -2.95 0.83
C ILE A 71 -7.01 -3.38 2.09
N LEU A 72 -5.71 -3.06 2.19
CA LEU A 72 -4.88 -3.50 3.31
C LEU A 72 -5.36 -2.94 4.67
N PRO A 73 -5.60 -1.61 4.82
CA PRO A 73 -6.09 -1.07 6.08
C PRO A 73 -7.45 -1.64 6.48
N SER A 74 -8.36 -1.79 5.51
CA SER A 74 -9.70 -2.35 5.77
C SER A 74 -9.60 -3.83 6.16
N ALA A 75 -8.75 -4.60 5.49
CA ALA A 75 -8.51 -6.00 5.82
C ALA A 75 -7.96 -6.15 7.23
N TRP A 76 -7.03 -5.30 7.66
CA TRP A 76 -6.54 -5.27 9.03
C TRP A 76 -7.66 -4.99 10.04
N VAL A 77 -8.45 -3.93 9.82
CA VAL A 77 -9.55 -3.58 10.73
C VAL A 77 -10.56 -4.70 10.84
N TYR A 78 -10.99 -5.30 9.71
CA TYR A 78 -11.94 -6.42 9.72
C TYR A 78 -11.37 -7.68 10.36
N PHE A 79 -10.08 -7.96 10.14
CA PHE A 79 -9.42 -9.08 10.78
C PHE A 79 -9.33 -8.89 12.29
N ALA A 80 -8.86 -7.72 12.73
CA ALA A 80 -8.74 -7.38 14.15
C ALA A 80 -10.11 -7.39 14.86
N ASP A 81 -11.16 -6.87 14.23
CA ASP A 81 -12.49 -6.88 14.84
C ASP A 81 -13.11 -8.30 14.82
N GLY A 82 -12.88 -9.05 13.76
CA GLY A 82 -13.40 -10.42 13.60
C GLY A 82 -12.67 -11.48 14.41
N GLN A 83 -11.46 -11.20 14.89
CA GLN A 83 -10.63 -12.10 15.70
C GLN A 83 -10.29 -11.49 17.07
N ARG A 84 -11.15 -10.59 17.58
CA ARG A 84 -10.90 -9.86 18.81
C ARG A 84 -10.54 -10.76 19.99
N ASP A 85 -11.27 -11.86 20.19
CA ASP A 85 -11.03 -12.81 21.28
C ASP A 85 -9.64 -13.47 21.22
N LEU A 86 -9.11 -13.64 20.00
CA LEU A 86 -7.78 -14.21 19.77
C LEU A 86 -6.68 -13.14 19.88
N MET A 87 -6.99 -11.90 19.51
CA MET A 87 -6.04 -10.79 19.37
C MET A 87 -5.87 -9.99 20.68
N GLU A 88 -6.92 -9.88 21.48
CA GLU A 88 -6.92 -9.11 22.73
C GLU A 88 -6.11 -9.83 23.83
N GLY A 89 -5.12 -9.14 24.40
CA GLY A 89 -4.25 -9.66 25.47
C GLY A 89 -3.03 -10.46 24.99
N THR A 90 -3.02 -10.92 23.74
CA THR A 90 -1.92 -11.67 23.10
C THR A 90 -1.11 -10.78 22.16
N VAL A 91 -1.76 -10.18 21.16
CA VAL A 91 -1.14 -9.36 20.11
C VAL A 91 -1.43 -7.88 20.31
N ILE A 92 -2.69 -7.56 20.60
CA ILE A 92 -3.15 -6.22 20.91
C ILE A 92 -3.31 -6.14 22.42
N PRO A 93 -2.66 -5.19 23.11
CA PRO A 93 -2.83 -5.05 24.55
C PRO A 93 -4.31 -4.78 24.86
N GLY A 94 -4.87 -5.53 25.81
CA GLY A 94 -6.21 -5.31 26.32
C GLY A 94 -6.29 -4.07 27.22
N ALA A 95 -7.40 -3.95 27.94
CA ALA A 95 -7.63 -2.88 28.91
C ALA A 95 -6.54 -2.83 30.01
N VAL A 96 -5.80 -1.71 30.09
CA VAL A 96 -4.90 -1.38 31.22
C VAL A 96 -5.67 -0.51 32.24
N GLY A 97 -6.33 -1.15 33.21
CA GLY A 97 -7.06 -0.48 34.31
C GLY A 97 -8.42 0.13 33.93
N GLU A 98 -9.08 0.83 34.87
CA GLU A 98 -10.47 1.34 34.72
C GLU A 98 -10.67 2.41 33.62
N VAL A 99 -9.60 2.98 33.05
CA VAL A 99 -9.65 4.09 32.08
C VAL A 99 -9.55 3.62 30.62
N SER A 100 -9.48 2.31 30.36
CA SER A 100 -8.89 1.77 29.14
C SER A 100 -9.83 0.99 28.21
N SER A 101 -11.15 1.18 28.30
CA SER A 101 -12.14 0.47 27.47
C SER A 101 -11.92 0.61 25.95
N ASN A 102 -11.19 1.64 25.51
CA ASN A 102 -10.91 1.91 24.09
C ASN A 102 -9.48 1.55 23.65
N PHE A 103 -8.63 1.00 24.51
CA PHE A 103 -7.21 0.77 24.19
C PHE A 103 -7.01 -0.15 22.97
N TYR A 104 -7.86 -1.18 22.85
CA TYR A 104 -7.89 -2.07 21.70
C TYR A 104 -8.12 -1.33 20.37
N GLN A 105 -9.12 -0.44 20.33
CA GLN A 105 -9.46 0.34 19.15
C GLN A 105 -8.33 1.32 18.79
N VAL A 106 -7.77 2.00 19.79
CA VAL A 106 -6.64 2.91 19.58
C VAL A 106 -5.44 2.16 18.98
N PHE A 107 -5.09 0.99 19.52
CA PHE A 107 -3.96 0.22 18.99
C PHE A 107 -4.22 -0.29 17.57
N ARG A 108 -5.43 -0.82 17.31
CA ARG A 108 -5.86 -1.24 15.97
C ARG A 108 -5.71 -0.11 14.96
N ASP A 109 -6.13 1.10 15.32
CA ASP A 109 -6.11 2.26 14.44
C ASP A 109 -4.69 2.86 14.28
N VAL A 110 -3.83 2.75 15.30
CA VAL A 110 -2.40 3.11 15.21
C VAL A 110 -1.68 2.30 14.15
N VAL A 111 -2.00 1.01 14.00
CA VAL A 111 -1.43 0.18 12.92
C VAL A 111 -1.81 0.75 11.54
N VAL A 112 -3.07 1.12 11.33
CA VAL A 112 -3.53 1.75 10.08
C VAL A 112 -2.80 3.08 9.82
N MET A 113 -2.60 3.90 10.85
CA MET A 113 -1.83 5.14 10.74
C MET A 113 -0.37 4.88 10.34
N ALA A 114 0.27 3.87 10.94
CA ALA A 114 1.63 3.49 10.62
C ALA A 114 1.74 2.99 9.18
N GLU A 115 0.84 2.10 8.75
CA GLU A 115 0.76 1.59 7.38
C GLU A 115 0.61 2.73 6.37
N THR A 116 -0.32 3.65 6.63
CA THR A 116 -0.59 4.80 5.75
C THR A 116 0.64 5.71 5.65
N THR A 117 1.34 5.94 6.77
CA THR A 117 2.56 6.76 6.80
C THR A 117 3.69 6.13 5.97
N VAL A 118 3.92 4.83 6.16
CA VAL A 118 4.92 4.06 5.40
C VAL A 118 4.58 4.06 3.92
N ALA A 119 3.30 3.86 3.60
CA ALA A 119 2.78 3.90 2.23
C ALA A 119 3.05 5.25 1.55
N MET A 120 2.72 6.36 2.21
CA MET A 120 2.96 7.70 1.67
C MET A 120 4.45 7.95 1.42
N ALA A 121 5.32 7.57 2.36
CA ALA A 121 6.76 7.69 2.19
C ALA A 121 7.28 6.86 1.01
N ALA A 122 6.78 5.62 0.85
CA ALA A 122 7.14 4.74 -0.26
C ALA A 122 6.68 5.31 -1.61
N PHE A 123 5.43 5.79 -1.70
CA PHE A 123 4.91 6.43 -2.92
C PHE A 123 5.72 7.68 -3.30
N ALA A 124 6.05 8.52 -2.32
CA ALA A 124 6.89 9.70 -2.55
C ALA A 124 8.28 9.30 -3.06
N ALA A 125 8.92 8.29 -2.44
CA ALA A 125 10.22 7.79 -2.86
C ALA A 125 10.19 7.22 -4.29
N VAL A 126 9.15 6.45 -4.65
CA VAL A 126 8.96 5.91 -6.00
C VAL A 126 8.73 7.04 -7.01
N ALA A 127 7.90 8.02 -6.68
CA ALA A 127 7.66 9.18 -7.55
C ALA A 127 8.95 9.95 -7.83
N LEU A 128 9.76 10.22 -6.79
CA LEU A 128 11.07 10.87 -6.93
C LEU A 128 12.05 10.02 -7.76
N ALA A 129 12.08 8.70 -7.55
CA ALA A 129 12.92 7.79 -8.31
C ALA A 129 12.54 7.77 -9.80
N ILE A 130 11.24 7.76 -10.10
CA ILE A 130 10.73 7.86 -11.46
C ILE A 130 11.14 9.20 -12.07
N GLN A 131 10.89 10.33 -11.40
CA GLN A 131 11.27 11.66 -11.89
C GLN A 131 12.78 11.77 -12.17
N LYS A 132 13.63 11.22 -11.29
CA LYS A 132 15.09 11.21 -11.50
C LYS A 132 15.50 10.38 -12.71
N ARG A 133 14.86 9.24 -12.93
CA ARG A 133 15.14 8.36 -14.07
C ARG A 133 14.58 8.91 -15.39
N TYR A 134 13.56 9.74 -15.28
CA TYR A 134 12.72 10.18 -16.37
C TYR A 134 12.40 11.68 -16.24
N PRO A 135 13.42 12.56 -16.29
CA PRO A 135 13.23 14.00 -16.18
C PRO A 135 12.29 14.50 -17.29
N ARG A 136 11.50 15.54 -16.99
CA ARG A 136 10.44 16.09 -17.85
C ARG A 136 10.84 16.02 -19.34
N ALA A 137 10.21 15.11 -20.07
CA ALA A 137 10.00 15.30 -21.49
C ALA A 137 8.88 16.34 -21.57
N LEU A 138 9.15 17.49 -22.18
CA LEU A 138 8.11 18.44 -22.57
C LEU A 138 7.03 17.70 -23.36
N ALA A 139 5.79 18.18 -23.33
CA ALA A 139 4.76 17.61 -24.19
C ALA A 139 5.24 17.65 -25.66
N GLU A 140 4.85 16.69 -26.49
CA GLU A 140 5.14 16.74 -27.94
C GLU A 140 4.61 18.07 -28.51
N GLY A 141 5.52 19.00 -28.83
CA GLY A 141 5.19 20.36 -29.30
C GLY A 141 5.46 21.50 -28.30
N GLU A 142 5.84 21.23 -27.06
CA GLU A 142 6.35 22.26 -26.15
C GLU A 142 7.87 22.43 -26.34
N GLU A 143 8.30 23.57 -26.88
CA GLU A 143 9.71 23.96 -26.82
C GLU A 143 10.15 24.11 -25.36
N SER A 144 11.38 23.70 -25.06
CA SER A 144 11.99 23.96 -23.76
C SER A 144 12.00 25.46 -23.58
N ARG A 145 11.13 25.99 -22.71
CA ARG A 145 11.18 27.41 -22.36
C ARG A 145 12.64 27.75 -22.02
N PRO A 146 13.21 28.81 -22.61
CA PRO A 146 14.56 29.22 -22.29
C PRO A 146 14.63 29.33 -20.77
N GLN A 147 15.64 28.69 -20.17
CA GLN A 147 15.87 28.77 -18.72
C GLN A 147 16.00 30.26 -18.34
N SER A 148 14.89 30.85 -17.91
CA SER A 148 14.87 32.20 -17.40
C SER A 148 15.45 32.15 -16.00
N GLY A 149 16.73 32.50 -15.87
CA GLY A 149 17.31 32.85 -14.57
C GLY A 149 18.65 32.18 -14.29
N GLY A 150 19.70 32.79 -14.82
CA GLY A 150 21.08 32.54 -14.44
C GLY A 150 21.97 33.57 -15.09
N TYR A 151 21.86 34.84 -14.65
CA TYR A 151 22.93 35.80 -14.88
C TYR A 151 24.22 35.21 -14.28
N LYS A 152 25.33 35.37 -15.03
CA LYS A 152 26.70 35.10 -14.56
C LYS A 152 26.96 35.75 -13.21
#